data_AF-A0A4V5TQS5-F1
#
_entry.id   AF-A0A4V5TQS5-F1
#
_cell.length_a   1.000
_cell.length_b   1.000
_cell.length_c   1.000
_cell.angle_alpha   90.00
_cell.angle_beta   90.00
_cell.angle_gamma   90.00
#
_symmetry.space_group_name_H-M   'P 1'
#
loop_
_entity.id
_entity.type
_entity.pdbx_description
1 polymer ?
#
loop_
_entity_poly.entity_id
_entity_poly.type
_entity_poly.pdbx_seq_one_letter_code
_entity_poly.pdbx_strand_id
1 'polypeptide(L)'
;RDMESRLQITEKGVSISVKENDVIAAFNMSKENIKLNAARIDLIGKVNAEWIKSGLLSGCQIRTSNTNNYVSLDDQFIRLYESGVPRAFLGYYRRDDGAVQPTFILGTDEKTSAPAGALFMSQSGAGWPQASANIGIGNGIVDGLIQKSVYWEMNRSGSSILNANDYHVIYSGSGNWYFRRGKTGLYQSTLAIEDNSSDADLRLPNITLRNSREAGYTGILQVKSPVTQNGWGAVQGNFMSPS
;
A
#
# COMPACT_ATOMS: atom_id res chain seq x y z
N ARG A 1 32.52 -57.82 -11.36
CA ARG A 1 31.97 -56.49 -11.05
C ARG A 1 31.11 -56.71 -9.82
N ASP A 2 31.64 -56.41 -8.65
CA ASP A 2 31.04 -56.84 -7.38
C ASP A 2 30.00 -55.81 -6.95
N MET A 3 28.74 -56.19 -7.02
CA MET A 3 27.61 -55.38 -6.57
C MET A 3 27.25 -55.85 -5.16
N GLU A 4 27.54 -55.04 -4.15
CA GLU A 4 27.25 -55.35 -2.75
C GLU A 4 26.08 -54.50 -2.27
N SER A 5 24.87 -55.05 -2.29
CA SER A 5 23.71 -54.51 -1.57
C SER A 5 23.45 -55.33 -0.31
N ARG A 6 23.23 -54.69 0.84
CA ARG A 6 22.86 -55.36 2.09
C ARG A 6 21.42 -54.99 2.47
N LEU A 7 20.53 -55.97 2.46
CA LEU A 7 19.19 -55.88 3.04
C LEU A 7 19.23 -56.52 4.42
N GLN A 8 19.05 -55.72 5.47
CA GLN A 8 18.98 -56.23 6.83
C GLN A 8 17.58 -56.01 7.39
N ILE A 9 16.91 -57.11 7.71
CA ILE A 9 15.62 -57.11 8.40
C ILE A 9 15.90 -57.44 9.86
N THR A 10 15.52 -56.54 10.76
CA THR A 10 15.68 -56.71 12.19
C THR A 10 14.33 -56.54 12.87
N GLU A 11 14.24 -56.97 14.12
CA GLU A 11 13.14 -56.65 15.03
C GLU A 11 12.89 -55.14 15.19
N LYS A 12 13.88 -54.28 14.88
CA LYS A 12 13.78 -52.81 14.90
C LYS A 12 13.43 -52.20 13.55
N GLY A 13 13.32 -53.00 12.48
CA GLY A 13 12.93 -52.55 11.14
C GLY A 13 13.87 -53.02 10.03
N VAL A 14 13.65 -52.46 8.84
CA VAL A 14 14.41 -52.75 7.61
C VAL A 14 15.43 -51.63 7.38
N SER A 15 16.72 -51.98 7.31
CA SER A 15 17.79 -51.06 6.92
C SER A 15 18.32 -51.44 5.54
N ILE A 16 18.39 -50.45 4.66
CA ILE A 16 18.93 -50.57 3.32
C ILE A 16 19.97 -49.47 3.15
N SER A 17 21.21 -49.87 2.85
CA SER A 17 22.34 -48.96 2.66
C SER A 17 23.10 -49.35 1.40
N VAL A 18 23.50 -48.36 0.62
CA VAL A 18 24.42 -48.54 -0.52
C VAL A 18 25.70 -47.72 -0.27
N LYS A 19 26.79 -48.07 -0.96
CA LYS A 19 28.04 -47.32 -0.85
C LYS A 19 27.88 -45.91 -1.43
N GLU A 20 28.63 -44.96 -0.87
CA GLU A 20 28.67 -43.57 -1.32
C GLU A 20 29.04 -43.50 -2.81
N ASN A 21 28.24 -42.79 -3.62
CA ASN A 21 28.33 -42.64 -5.10
C ASN A 21 27.78 -43.79 -5.97
N ASP A 22 27.25 -44.88 -5.40
CA ASP A 22 26.44 -45.85 -6.15
C ASP A 22 24.95 -45.44 -6.17
N VAL A 23 24.18 -45.91 -7.17
CA VAL A 23 22.74 -45.65 -7.29
C VAL A 23 22.03 -46.07 -5.99
N ILE A 24 21.52 -45.06 -5.27
CA ILE A 24 20.68 -45.18 -4.07
C ILE A 24 19.54 -46.13 -4.39
N ALA A 25 19.30 -47.14 -3.54
CA ALA A 25 18.23 -48.12 -3.67
C ALA A 25 16.99 -47.55 -4.38
N ALA A 26 16.83 -47.88 -5.67
CA ALA A 26 15.66 -47.49 -6.43
C ALA A 26 14.49 -48.35 -5.95
N PHE A 27 13.65 -47.80 -5.06
CA PHE A 27 12.40 -48.45 -4.69
C PHE A 27 11.47 -48.45 -5.91
N ASN A 28 11.62 -49.45 -6.77
CA ASN A 28 10.74 -49.67 -7.91
C ASN A 28 9.40 -50.24 -7.42
N MET A 29 8.55 -49.38 -6.87
CA MET A 29 7.20 -49.74 -6.44
C MET A 29 6.22 -49.50 -7.58
N SER A 30 5.58 -50.57 -8.09
CA SER A 30 4.50 -50.46 -9.07
C SER A 30 3.12 -50.61 -8.42
N LYS A 31 2.34 -49.53 -8.47
CA LYS A 31 0.93 -49.38 -8.88
C LYS A 31 0.51 -48.00 -8.40
N GLU A 32 0.70 -47.04 -9.30
CA GLU A 32 0.36 -45.61 -9.23
C GLU A 32 0.92 -44.74 -8.08
N ASN A 33 1.15 -45.21 -6.85
CA ASN A 33 1.55 -44.35 -5.72
C ASN A 33 2.46 -45.04 -4.68
N ILE A 34 3.38 -44.28 -4.08
CA ILE A 34 4.12 -44.64 -2.87
C ILE A 34 3.55 -43.81 -1.71
N LYS A 35 3.02 -44.47 -0.67
CA LYS A 35 2.57 -43.79 0.56
C LYS A 35 3.60 -43.95 1.67
N LEU A 36 4.28 -42.85 2.01
CA LEU A 36 5.15 -42.76 3.17
C LEU A 36 4.35 -42.21 4.35
N ASN A 37 3.97 -43.07 5.30
CA ASN A 37 3.24 -42.66 6.51
C ASN A 37 4.18 -42.76 7.72
N ALA A 38 4.81 -41.65 8.07
CA ALA A 38 5.72 -41.56 9.20
C ALA A 38 5.50 -40.22 9.93
N ALA A 39 5.86 -40.17 11.22
CA ALA A 39 5.86 -38.92 11.98
C ALA A 39 6.86 -37.89 11.43
N ARG A 40 7.93 -38.36 10.78
CA ARG A 40 8.99 -37.55 10.17
C ARG A 40 9.53 -38.25 8.93
N ILE A 41 9.77 -37.47 7.88
CA ILE A 41 10.47 -37.90 6.67
C ILE A 41 11.59 -36.88 6.45
N ASP A 42 12.83 -37.31 6.59
CA ASP A 42 14.00 -36.47 6.34
C ASP A 42 14.45 -36.60 4.88
N LEU A 43 14.37 -35.49 4.13
CA LEU A 43 14.84 -35.39 2.75
C LEU A 43 16.09 -34.51 2.73
N ILE A 44 17.25 -35.10 2.45
CA ILE A 44 18.53 -34.39 2.37
C ILE A 44 18.95 -34.33 0.90
N GLY A 45 18.90 -33.13 0.30
CA GLY A 45 19.27 -32.89 -1.10
C GLY A 45 18.18 -32.19 -1.91
N LYS A 46 18.31 -32.25 -3.24
CA LYS A 46 17.32 -31.68 -4.17
C LYS A 46 16.12 -32.63 -4.30
N VAL A 47 14.92 -32.07 -4.28
CA VAL A 47 13.65 -32.80 -4.47
C VAL A 47 12.95 -32.22 -5.70
N ASN A 48 12.67 -33.05 -6.70
CA ASN A 48 11.81 -32.69 -7.83
C ASN A 48 10.39 -33.15 -7.52
N ALA A 49 9.44 -32.22 -7.45
CA ALA A 49 8.03 -32.52 -7.22
C ALA A 49 7.16 -31.60 -8.08
N GLU A 50 6.12 -32.15 -8.72
CA GLU A 50 5.16 -31.37 -9.51
C GLU A 50 4.12 -30.68 -8.62
N TRP A 51 3.71 -31.33 -7.53
CA TRP A 51 2.74 -30.82 -6.56
C TRP A 51 3.19 -31.13 -5.13
N ILE A 52 3.04 -30.14 -4.25
CA ILE A 52 3.30 -30.28 -2.82
C ILE A 52 2.03 -29.82 -2.09
N LYS A 53 1.33 -30.74 -1.44
CA LYS A 53 0.23 -30.42 -0.53
C LYS A 53 0.73 -30.46 0.90
N SER A 54 1.22 -29.33 1.38
CA SER A 54 1.74 -29.17 2.75
C SER A 54 0.75 -28.43 3.65
N GLY A 55 0.88 -28.62 4.96
CA GLY A 55 0.34 -27.69 5.95
C GLY A 55 1.24 -26.45 6.05
N LEU A 56 2.09 -26.40 7.09
CA LEU A 56 3.09 -25.35 7.28
C LEU A 56 4.42 -25.70 6.61
N LEU A 57 4.93 -24.80 5.77
CA LEU A 57 6.34 -24.78 5.36
C LEU A 57 7.05 -23.73 6.22
N SER A 58 8.12 -24.13 6.92
CA SER A 58 8.86 -23.26 7.84
C SER A 58 10.35 -23.29 7.54
N GLY A 59 11.01 -22.13 7.61
CA GLY A 59 12.45 -22.00 7.33
C GLY A 59 12.84 -22.17 5.85
N CYS A 60 11.88 -22.10 4.93
CA CYS A 60 12.14 -22.22 3.49
C CYS A 60 12.10 -20.87 2.79
N GLN A 61 12.97 -20.70 1.79
CA GLN A 61 12.84 -19.70 0.73
C GLN A 61 12.17 -20.34 -0.48
N ILE A 62 11.19 -19.69 -1.08
CA ILE A 62 10.48 -20.22 -2.26
C ILE A 62 10.69 -19.27 -3.44
N ARG A 63 11.26 -19.82 -4.51
CA ARG A 63 11.45 -19.16 -5.81
C ARG A 63 10.66 -19.92 -6.87
N THR A 64 9.74 -19.26 -7.57
CA THR A 64 8.84 -19.94 -8.52
C THR A 64 9.47 -20.29 -9.87
N SER A 65 10.64 -19.73 -10.21
CA SER A 65 11.33 -19.97 -11.47
C SER A 65 12.82 -19.70 -11.35
N ASN A 66 13.65 -20.48 -12.05
CA ASN A 66 15.10 -20.26 -12.14
C ASN A 66 15.49 -19.18 -13.17
N THR A 67 14.53 -18.53 -13.82
CA THR A 67 14.77 -17.41 -14.74
C THR A 67 14.77 -16.06 -13.99
N ASN A 68 14.99 -14.98 -14.72
CA ASN A 68 14.98 -13.61 -14.16
C ASN A 68 13.58 -13.09 -13.77
N ASN A 69 12.52 -13.85 -14.08
CA ASN A 69 11.14 -13.51 -13.75
C ASN A 69 10.59 -14.57 -12.78
N TYR A 70 10.44 -14.20 -11.51
CA TYR A 70 9.98 -15.11 -10.46
C TYR A 70 9.29 -14.34 -9.34
N VAL A 71 8.50 -15.08 -8.56
CA VAL A 71 7.99 -14.65 -7.25
C VAL A 71 8.92 -15.23 -6.19
N SER A 72 9.36 -14.38 -5.27
CA SER A 72 10.17 -14.78 -4.11
C SER A 72 9.38 -14.66 -2.82
N LEU A 73 9.46 -15.69 -1.98
CA LEU A 73 9.03 -15.67 -0.59
C LEU A 73 10.28 -15.86 0.29
N ASP A 74 10.88 -14.75 0.73
CA ASP A 74 12.11 -14.74 1.54
C ASP A 74 11.91 -13.86 2.78
N ASP A 75 12.32 -14.33 3.96
CA ASP A 75 12.40 -13.52 5.19
C ASP A 75 11.13 -12.69 5.50
N GLN A 76 9.95 -13.27 5.25
CA GLN A 76 8.61 -12.65 5.43
C GLN A 76 8.20 -11.61 4.37
N PHE A 77 8.97 -11.48 3.28
CA PHE A 77 8.70 -10.55 2.19
C PHE A 77 8.19 -11.26 0.94
N ILE A 78 7.42 -10.54 0.14
CA ILE A 78 7.05 -10.92 -1.21
C ILE A 78 7.67 -9.91 -2.17
N ARG A 79 8.41 -10.40 -3.17
CA ARG A 79 8.99 -9.58 -4.23
C ARG A 79 8.59 -10.08 -5.61
N LEU A 80 8.22 -9.16 -6.48
CA LEU A 80 8.00 -9.40 -7.91
C LEU A 80 9.19 -8.84 -8.69
N TYR A 81 9.83 -9.71 -9.49
CA TYR A 81 10.97 -9.34 -10.32
C TYR A 81 10.62 -9.39 -11.81
N GLU A 82 11.14 -8.42 -12.55
CA GLU A 82 11.20 -8.45 -14.01
C GLU A 82 12.66 -8.22 -14.42
N SER A 83 13.27 -9.16 -15.14
CA SER A 83 14.66 -9.04 -15.62
C SER A 83 15.68 -8.74 -14.51
N GLY A 84 15.46 -9.28 -13.30
CA GLY A 84 16.32 -9.03 -12.14
C GLY A 84 16.12 -7.66 -11.47
N VAL A 85 15.20 -6.84 -11.97
CA VAL A 85 14.80 -5.56 -11.38
C VAL A 85 13.55 -5.76 -10.52
N PRO A 86 13.54 -5.33 -9.25
CA PRO A 86 12.34 -5.39 -8.44
C PRO A 86 11.28 -4.42 -8.96
N ARG A 87 10.05 -4.93 -9.14
CA ARG A 87 8.89 -4.15 -9.62
C ARG A 87 7.84 -3.94 -8.54
N ALA A 88 7.77 -4.82 -7.55
CA ALA A 88 6.92 -4.68 -6.39
C ALA A 88 7.52 -5.38 -5.17
N PHE A 89 7.29 -4.80 -4.00
CA PHE A 89 7.70 -5.34 -2.71
C PHE A 89 6.56 -5.22 -1.71
N LEU A 90 6.23 -6.30 -1.02
CA LEU A 90 5.36 -6.32 0.15
C LEU A 90 6.15 -6.88 1.34
N GLY A 91 6.23 -6.10 2.41
CA GLY A 91 7.01 -6.49 3.57
C GLY A 91 7.10 -5.39 4.60
N TYR A 92 8.31 -5.20 5.13
CA TYR A 92 8.64 -4.09 6.01
C TYR A 92 10.07 -3.62 5.69
N TYR A 93 10.35 -2.36 5.97
CA TYR A 93 11.73 -1.89 6.05
C TYR A 93 12.03 -1.45 7.47
N ARG A 94 13.31 -1.54 7.87
CA ARG A 94 13.78 -1.01 9.15
C ARG A 94 14.32 0.39 8.92
N ARG A 95 13.86 1.34 9.72
CA ARG A 95 14.41 2.68 9.79
C ARG A 95 15.72 2.67 10.59
N ASP A 96 16.51 3.74 10.45
CA ASP A 96 17.77 3.90 11.17
C ASP A 96 17.58 3.94 12.70
N ASP A 97 16.40 4.36 13.17
CA ASP A 97 15.98 4.32 14.58
C ASP A 97 15.60 2.92 15.08
N GLY A 98 15.72 1.88 14.23
CA GLY A 98 15.39 0.49 14.54
C GLY A 98 13.89 0.16 14.43
N ALA A 99 13.03 1.14 14.15
CA ALA A 99 11.61 0.89 14.00
C ALA A 99 11.31 0.08 12.73
N VAL A 100 10.44 -0.91 12.86
CA VAL A 100 9.94 -1.72 11.75
C VAL A 100 8.71 -1.03 11.17
N GLN A 101 8.75 -0.76 9.87
CA GLN A 101 7.66 -0.10 9.17
C GLN A 101 7.11 -1.02 8.07
N PRO A 102 5.92 -1.63 8.27
CA PRO A 102 5.23 -2.35 7.22
C PRO A 102 5.04 -1.46 6.00
N THR A 103 5.36 -1.99 4.82
CA THR A 103 5.31 -1.24 3.58
C THR A 103 4.94 -2.09 2.38
N PHE A 104 4.27 -1.44 1.44
CA PHE A 104 4.05 -1.92 0.09
C PHE A 104 4.62 -0.89 -0.88
N ILE A 105 5.46 -1.35 -1.80
CA ILE A 105 6.18 -0.49 -2.74
C ILE A 105 5.93 -0.98 -4.16
N LEU A 106 5.63 -0.06 -5.09
CA LEU A 106 5.58 -0.33 -6.53
C LEU A 106 6.67 0.48 -7.26
N GLY A 107 7.31 -0.17 -8.23
CA GLY A 107 8.40 0.38 -9.03
C GLY A 107 9.80 0.04 -8.52
N THR A 108 9.92 -0.57 -7.33
CA THR A 108 11.20 -0.96 -6.71
C THR A 108 11.01 -1.92 -5.52
N ASP A 109 12.05 -2.15 -4.73
CA ASP A 109 12.04 -2.82 -3.43
C ASP A 109 12.50 -1.90 -2.28
N GLU A 110 12.68 -2.46 -1.09
CA GLU A 110 13.03 -1.74 0.14
C GLU A 110 14.51 -1.33 0.24
N LYS A 111 15.34 -1.69 -0.75
CA LYS A 111 16.79 -1.44 -0.68
C LYS A 111 17.10 0.04 -0.86
N THR A 112 18.30 0.42 -0.42
CA THR A 112 18.90 1.77 -0.22
C THR A 112 18.83 2.77 -1.38
N SER A 113 18.04 2.52 -2.41
CA SER A 113 17.89 3.34 -3.60
C SER A 113 16.44 3.55 -4.02
N ALA A 114 15.45 3.37 -3.13
CA ALA A 114 14.03 3.68 -3.33
C ALA A 114 13.85 4.83 -4.36
N PRO A 115 13.65 4.52 -5.66
CA PRO A 115 13.89 5.48 -6.71
C PRO A 115 12.85 6.59 -6.63
N ALA A 116 13.25 7.80 -7.05
CA ALA A 116 12.28 8.84 -7.34
C ALA A 116 11.21 8.27 -8.30
N GLY A 117 9.94 8.49 -7.98
CA GLY A 117 8.81 8.01 -8.77
C GLY A 117 8.19 6.69 -8.32
N ALA A 118 8.79 5.95 -7.37
CA ALA A 118 8.14 4.75 -6.83
C ALA A 118 6.93 5.09 -5.94
N LEU A 119 5.89 4.26 -5.98
CA LEU A 119 4.74 4.38 -5.08
C LEU A 119 5.09 3.69 -3.75
N PHE A 120 4.84 4.40 -2.65
CA PHE A 120 5.02 3.91 -1.29
C PHE A 120 3.70 3.94 -0.54
N MET A 121 3.40 2.84 0.12
CA MET A 121 2.37 2.74 1.15
C MET A 121 3.05 2.24 2.41
N SER A 122 2.78 2.87 3.55
CA SER A 122 3.43 2.46 4.79
C SER A 122 2.59 2.77 6.02
N GLN A 123 2.84 2.02 7.09
CA GLN A 123 2.20 2.17 8.39
C GLN A 123 3.29 2.30 9.46
N SER A 124 3.13 3.24 10.39
CA SER A 124 4.05 3.41 11.52
C SER A 124 3.31 3.38 12.86
N GLY A 125 3.90 2.75 13.87
CA GLY A 125 3.44 2.81 15.25
C GLY A 125 2.07 2.20 15.50
N ALA A 126 1.68 1.12 14.79
CA ALA A 126 0.40 0.44 15.02
C ALA A 126 0.17 0.17 16.53
N GLY A 127 -1.00 0.54 17.03
CA GLY A 127 -1.36 0.43 18.46
C GLY A 127 -1.04 1.66 19.31
N TRP A 128 -0.19 2.58 18.84
CA TRP A 128 0.22 3.78 19.58
C TRP A 128 -0.65 5.00 19.25
N PRO A 129 -0.80 6.00 20.14
CA PRO A 129 -1.56 7.22 19.84
C PRO A 129 -1.05 7.99 18.62
N GLN A 130 0.25 7.92 18.36
CA GLN A 130 0.95 8.55 17.23
C GLN A 130 0.95 7.65 15.97
N ALA A 131 0.17 6.57 15.94
CA ALA A 131 0.10 5.69 14.79
C ALA A 131 -0.28 6.49 13.54
N SER A 132 0.41 6.23 12.44
CA SER A 132 0.12 6.86 11.16
C SER A 132 0.21 5.87 10.01
N ALA A 133 -0.44 6.22 8.91
CA ALA A 133 -0.29 5.54 7.64
C ALA A 133 -0.16 6.60 6.54
N ASN A 134 0.58 6.27 5.49
CA ASN A 134 0.68 7.15 4.33
C ASN A 134 0.73 6.36 3.03
N ILE A 135 0.29 7.02 1.97
CA ILE A 135 0.45 6.59 0.59
C ILE A 135 0.98 7.78 -0.22
N GLY A 136 1.96 7.56 -1.09
CA GLY A 136 2.51 8.64 -1.92
C GLY A 136 3.64 8.20 -2.83
N ILE A 137 4.15 9.15 -3.61
CA ILE A 137 5.26 8.92 -4.56
C ILE A 137 6.57 9.40 -3.93
N GLY A 138 7.58 8.53 -3.93
CA GLY A 138 8.92 8.82 -3.42
C GLY A 138 9.65 9.85 -4.28
N ASN A 139 10.42 10.73 -3.64
CA ASN A 139 11.28 11.74 -4.26
C ASN A 139 12.76 11.55 -3.84
N GLY A 140 13.12 10.32 -3.47
CA GLY A 140 14.44 9.97 -2.97
C GLY A 140 14.49 9.69 -1.47
N ILE A 141 15.69 9.45 -0.96
CA ILE A 141 15.99 9.13 0.44
C ILE A 141 16.86 10.23 1.02
N VAL A 142 16.49 10.75 2.18
CA VAL A 142 17.31 11.67 2.98
C VAL A 142 17.34 11.15 4.41
N ASP A 143 18.54 10.99 4.97
CA ASP A 143 18.77 10.44 6.32
C ASP A 143 18.04 9.12 6.59
N GLY A 144 18.10 8.20 5.62
CA GLY A 144 17.43 6.89 5.72
C GLY A 144 15.91 6.92 5.62
N LEU A 145 15.32 8.10 5.37
CA LEU A 145 13.87 8.30 5.26
C LEU A 145 13.43 8.57 3.83
N ILE A 146 12.33 7.93 3.42
CA ILE A 146 11.69 8.18 2.13
C ILE A 146 11.05 9.56 2.13
N GLN A 147 11.64 10.50 1.40
CA GLN A 147 10.98 11.76 1.06
C GLN A 147 9.94 11.51 -0.03
N LYS A 148 8.86 12.29 -0.04
CA LYS A 148 7.76 12.13 -1.00
C LYS A 148 7.46 13.44 -1.70
N SER A 149 7.17 13.38 -2.99
CA SER A 149 6.77 14.54 -3.79
C SER A 149 5.28 14.85 -3.69
N VAL A 150 4.47 13.80 -3.53
CA VAL A 150 3.03 13.86 -3.30
C VAL A 150 2.65 12.72 -2.38
N TYR A 151 1.84 13.00 -1.37
CA TYR A 151 1.35 11.97 -0.45
C TYR A 151 0.07 12.37 0.26
N TRP A 152 -0.63 11.34 0.72
CA TRP A 152 -1.67 11.44 1.71
C TRP A 152 -1.19 10.76 2.99
N GLU A 153 -1.21 11.49 4.09
CA GLU A 153 -0.91 10.99 5.43
C GLU A 153 -2.17 10.99 6.30
N MET A 154 -2.35 9.90 7.04
CA MET A 154 -3.47 9.63 7.92
C MET A 154 -2.92 9.35 9.31
N ASN A 155 -3.26 10.20 10.26
CA ASN A 155 -2.83 10.08 11.65
C ASN A 155 -3.98 9.59 12.53
N ARG A 156 -3.69 8.66 13.44
CA ARG A 156 -4.67 8.15 14.43
C ARG A 156 -5.22 9.25 15.32
N SER A 157 -4.47 10.34 15.52
CA SER A 157 -4.93 11.55 16.22
C SER A 157 -6.10 12.26 15.53
N GLY A 158 -6.49 11.85 14.32
CA GLY A 158 -7.60 12.42 13.55
C GLY A 158 -7.16 13.43 12.49
N SER A 159 -5.86 13.63 12.31
CA SER A 159 -5.32 14.50 11.24
C SER A 159 -5.21 13.73 9.92
N SER A 160 -5.59 14.39 8.82
CA SER A 160 -5.40 13.93 7.46
C SER A 160 -4.70 15.03 6.67
N ILE A 161 -3.54 14.72 6.08
CA ILE A 161 -2.70 15.68 5.37
C ILE A 161 -2.62 15.25 3.91
N LEU A 162 -3.08 16.10 3.01
CA LEU A 162 -2.83 15.99 1.57
C LEU A 162 -1.70 16.95 1.25
N ASN A 163 -0.60 16.44 0.69
CA ASN A 163 0.57 17.23 0.34
C ASN A 163 0.97 16.96 -1.11
N ALA A 164 1.23 18.03 -1.85
CA ALA A 164 1.94 18.04 -3.11
C ALA A 164 2.98 19.16 -3.08
N ASN A 165 4.22 18.87 -3.50
CA ASN A 165 5.31 19.86 -3.50
C ASN A 165 5.07 21.07 -4.43
N ASP A 166 4.14 20.96 -5.37
CA ASP A 166 3.82 22.03 -6.33
C ASP A 166 2.37 22.52 -6.13
N TYR A 167 1.39 21.86 -6.74
CA TYR A 167 -0.03 22.21 -6.57
C TYR A 167 -0.95 20.98 -6.50
N HIS A 168 -2.12 21.17 -5.90
CA HIS A 168 -3.22 20.21 -5.96
C HIS A 168 -4.18 20.59 -7.10
N VAL A 169 -4.54 19.62 -7.93
CA VAL A 169 -5.69 19.73 -8.84
C VAL A 169 -6.78 18.82 -8.34
N ILE A 170 -7.95 19.37 -8.05
CA ILE A 170 -9.09 18.61 -7.56
C ILE A 170 -10.30 18.92 -8.43
N TYR A 171 -10.91 17.88 -9.01
CA TYR A 171 -12.04 17.98 -9.92
C TYR A 171 -13.33 17.52 -9.25
N SER A 172 -14.39 18.31 -9.43
CA SER A 172 -15.75 17.97 -9.04
C SER A 172 -16.63 18.14 -10.27
N GLY A 173 -17.32 17.07 -10.68
CA GLY A 173 -18.16 17.11 -11.89
C GLY A 173 -19.31 18.13 -11.79
N SER A 174 -19.75 18.45 -10.58
CA SER A 174 -20.74 19.50 -10.31
C SER A 174 -20.12 20.86 -9.98
N GLY A 175 -18.80 20.96 -9.88
CA GLY A 175 -18.11 22.17 -9.38
C GLY A 175 -18.23 22.39 -7.86
N ASN A 176 -18.98 21.54 -7.14
CA ASN A 176 -19.28 21.74 -5.72
C ASN A 176 -18.19 21.14 -4.81
N TRP A 177 -17.78 21.90 -3.80
CA TRP A 177 -16.83 21.55 -2.74
C TRP A 177 -17.37 21.96 -1.37
N TYR A 178 -17.32 21.05 -0.40
CA TYR A 178 -17.88 21.27 0.93
C TYR A 178 -16.84 21.07 2.04
N PHE A 179 -16.64 22.10 2.86
CA PHE A 179 -15.81 22.10 4.06
C PHE A 179 -16.74 22.23 5.28
N ARG A 180 -17.06 21.08 5.89
CA ARG A 180 -18.06 20.99 6.97
C ARG A 180 -17.40 20.92 8.34
N ARG A 181 -17.95 21.67 9.30
CA ARG A 181 -17.63 21.49 10.72
C ARG A 181 -18.61 20.50 11.36
N GLY A 182 -18.11 19.40 11.93
CA GLY A 182 -18.90 18.45 12.73
C GLY A 182 -19.75 17.44 11.92
N LYS A 183 -20.56 16.65 12.62
CA LYS A 183 -21.44 15.62 12.03
C LYS A 183 -22.63 16.24 11.27
N THR A 184 -23.15 15.54 10.26
CA THR A 184 -24.28 15.95 9.40
C THR A 184 -25.50 16.39 10.22
N GLY A 185 -26.01 17.63 10.03
CA GLY A 185 -27.14 18.16 10.81
C GLY A 185 -27.50 19.63 10.51
N LEU A 186 -28.64 20.10 11.05
CA LEU A 186 -29.28 21.40 10.74
C LEU A 186 -28.46 22.66 11.09
N TYR A 187 -27.37 22.52 11.88
CA TYR A 187 -26.50 23.63 12.30
C TYR A 187 -25.06 23.49 11.78
N GLN A 188 -24.87 22.76 10.68
CA GLN A 188 -23.55 22.69 10.05
C GLN A 188 -23.19 24.04 9.44
N SER A 189 -22.23 24.72 10.06
CA SER A 189 -21.47 25.77 9.37
C SER A 189 -20.73 25.10 8.23
N THR A 190 -21.11 25.49 7.03
CA THR A 190 -20.51 25.02 5.79
C THR A 190 -19.75 26.18 5.19
N LEU A 191 -18.45 26.01 5.01
CA LEU A 191 -17.73 26.73 3.98
C LEU A 191 -17.85 25.88 2.71
N ALA A 192 -18.28 26.46 1.59
CA ALA A 192 -18.41 25.72 0.35
C ALA A 192 -18.10 26.58 -0.87
N ILE A 193 -17.64 25.92 -1.92
CA ILE A 193 -17.67 26.45 -3.29
C ILE A 193 -18.80 25.72 -3.98
N GLU A 194 -19.78 26.43 -4.51
CA GLU A 194 -20.94 25.84 -5.20
C GLU A 194 -21.07 26.43 -6.60
N ASP A 195 -21.27 25.58 -7.61
CA ASP A 195 -21.57 25.96 -8.99
C ASP A 195 -22.91 25.30 -9.38
N ASN A 196 -23.84 26.09 -9.90
CA ASN A 196 -25.15 25.60 -10.37
C ASN A 196 -25.37 25.82 -11.87
N SER A 197 -24.30 25.97 -12.64
CA SER A 197 -24.23 26.36 -14.06
C SER A 197 -24.54 27.83 -14.37
N SER A 198 -25.34 28.49 -13.53
CA SER A 198 -25.64 29.92 -13.63
C SER A 198 -24.78 30.76 -12.70
N ASP A 199 -24.65 30.33 -11.45
CA ASP A 199 -23.97 31.04 -10.36
C ASP A 199 -22.78 30.22 -9.85
N ALA A 200 -21.67 30.91 -9.59
CA ALA A 200 -20.54 30.41 -8.82
C ALA A 200 -20.48 31.13 -7.47
N ASP A 201 -20.65 30.36 -6.41
CA ASP A 201 -20.79 30.83 -5.03
C ASP A 201 -19.61 30.39 -4.17
N LEU A 202 -18.99 31.32 -3.46
CA LEU A 202 -18.26 31.05 -2.23
C LEU A 202 -19.24 31.26 -1.06
N ARG A 203 -19.71 30.15 -0.50
CA ARG A 203 -20.67 30.14 0.58
C ARG A 203 -19.96 30.10 1.93
N LEU A 204 -20.10 31.18 2.68
CA LEU A 204 -19.75 31.27 4.09
C LEU A 204 -21.00 30.96 4.94
N PRO A 205 -20.87 30.74 6.26
CA PRO A 205 -22.02 30.38 7.09
C PRO A 205 -23.22 31.35 7.01
N ASN A 206 -22.97 32.66 6.92
CA ASN A 206 -24.01 33.70 6.96
C ASN A 206 -23.98 34.66 5.75
N ILE A 207 -23.06 34.45 4.81
CA ILE A 207 -22.85 35.30 3.63
C ILE A 207 -22.49 34.41 2.45
N THR A 208 -23.00 34.73 1.27
CA THR A 208 -22.54 34.15 0.01
C THR A 208 -21.93 35.24 -0.84
N LEU A 209 -20.70 35.01 -1.31
CA LEU A 209 -20.09 35.78 -2.38
C LEU A 209 -20.39 35.06 -3.69
N ARG A 210 -20.98 35.76 -4.66
CA ARG A 210 -21.46 35.18 -5.91
C ARG A 210 -20.93 35.92 -7.12
N ASN A 211 -20.59 35.16 -8.15
CA ASN A 211 -20.52 35.66 -9.51
C ASN A 211 -21.48 34.86 -10.39
N SER A 212 -22.30 35.56 -11.18
CA SER A 212 -23.37 34.95 -11.95
C SER A 212 -23.12 35.09 -13.45
N ARG A 213 -23.63 34.15 -14.25
CA ARG A 213 -23.73 34.20 -15.71
C ARG A 213 -25.11 34.67 -16.18
N GLU A 214 -26.05 34.87 -15.24
CA GLU A 214 -27.37 35.41 -15.54
C GLU A 214 -27.27 36.83 -16.10
N ALA A 215 -28.17 37.16 -17.03
CA ALA A 215 -28.22 38.48 -17.65
C ALA A 215 -28.41 39.58 -16.59
N GLY A 216 -27.59 40.62 -16.66
CA GLY A 216 -27.59 41.73 -15.69
C GLY A 216 -26.74 41.50 -14.44
N TYR A 217 -26.23 40.28 -14.22
CA TYR A 217 -25.31 39.97 -13.10
C TYR A 217 -23.94 39.46 -13.56
N THR A 218 -23.75 39.29 -14.87
CA THR A 218 -22.47 38.84 -15.47
C THR A 218 -21.32 39.78 -15.13
N GLY A 219 -20.24 39.22 -14.58
CA GLY A 219 -19.04 39.98 -14.20
C GLY A 219 -19.18 40.83 -12.94
N ILE A 220 -20.33 40.76 -12.24
CA ILE A 220 -20.58 41.50 -11.00
C ILE A 220 -20.32 40.59 -9.79
N LEU A 221 -19.65 41.11 -8.76
CA LEU A 221 -19.56 40.48 -7.46
C LEU A 221 -20.82 40.80 -6.64
N GLN A 222 -21.58 39.79 -6.27
CA GLN A 222 -22.76 39.91 -5.42
C GLN A 222 -22.45 39.42 -4.00
N VAL A 223 -22.97 40.11 -2.99
CA VAL A 223 -22.87 39.69 -1.58
C VAL A 223 -24.29 39.46 -1.06
N LYS A 224 -24.65 38.20 -0.82
CA LYS A 224 -25.99 37.78 -0.40
C LYS A 224 -25.96 37.32 1.06
N SER A 225 -27.04 37.53 1.81
CA SER A 225 -27.22 36.93 3.13
C SER A 225 -28.44 36.00 3.13
N PRO A 226 -28.29 34.73 3.57
CA PRO A 226 -29.41 33.81 3.76
C PRO A 226 -30.25 34.12 5.02
N VAL A 227 -29.77 35.03 5.88
CA VAL A 227 -30.44 35.40 7.16
C VAL A 227 -31.68 36.26 6.91
N THR A 228 -31.70 37.04 5.83
CA THR A 228 -32.84 37.87 5.45
C THR A 228 -33.49 37.28 4.20
N GLN A 229 -34.76 36.90 4.29
CA GLN A 229 -35.56 36.30 3.20
C GLN A 229 -35.54 37.06 1.86
N ASN A 230 -35.08 38.33 1.83
CA ASN A 230 -35.05 39.19 0.65
C ASN A 230 -33.66 39.79 0.32
N GLY A 231 -32.57 39.04 0.54
CA GLY A 231 -31.42 39.08 -0.36
C GLY A 231 -30.34 40.15 -0.18
N TRP A 232 -30.51 41.24 0.57
CA TRP A 232 -29.47 42.30 0.64
C TRP A 232 -29.31 42.98 2.02
N GLY A 233 -29.95 42.46 3.07
CA GLY A 233 -30.30 43.27 4.25
C GLY A 233 -29.26 43.48 5.35
N ALA A 234 -28.02 43.02 5.24
CA ALA A 234 -27.06 43.13 6.36
C ALA A 234 -25.57 43.20 5.97
N VAL A 235 -25.25 43.62 4.75
CA VAL A 235 -23.83 43.76 4.35
C VAL A 235 -23.36 45.17 4.70
N GLN A 236 -22.70 45.35 5.86
CA GLN A 236 -21.97 46.57 6.18
C GLN A 236 -20.60 46.51 5.49
N GLY A 237 -20.49 47.13 4.31
CA GLY A 237 -19.21 47.27 3.60
C GLY A 237 -18.50 48.56 4.00
N ASN A 238 -17.29 48.46 4.55
CA ASN A 238 -16.39 49.61 4.70
C ASN A 238 -15.47 49.67 3.48
N PHE A 239 -15.92 50.30 2.39
CA PHE A 239 -15.10 50.53 1.21
C PHE A 239 -14.23 51.76 1.44
N MET A 240 -13.00 51.55 1.89
CA MET A 240 -12.02 52.62 1.99
C MET A 240 -11.43 52.87 0.60
N SER A 241 -11.39 54.13 0.17
CA SER A 241 -10.62 54.54 -1.01
C SER A 241 -9.13 54.21 -0.81
N PRO A 242 -8.39 53.81 -1.86
CA PRO A 242 -6.94 53.62 -1.75
C PRO A 242 -6.29 54.89 -1.18
N SER A 243 -5.41 54.72 -0.21
CA SER A 243 -4.52 55.78 0.29
C SER A 243 -3.46 56.12 -0.74
#